data_AF-A0AAU7DKE8-F1
#
_entry.id   AF-A0AAU7DKE8-F1
#
_cell.length_a   1.000
_cell.length_b   1.000
_cell.length_c   1.000
_cell.angle_alpha   90.00
_cell.angle_beta   90.00
_cell.angle_gamma   90.00
#
_symmetry.space_group_name_H-M   'P 1'
#
loop_
_entity.id
_entity.type
_entity.pdbx_description
1 polymer ?
#
loop_
_entity_poly.entity_id
_entity_poly.type
_entity_poly.pdbx_seq_one_letter_code
_entity_poly.pdbx_strand_id
1 'polypeptide(L)'
;MRYCTKCGNQLEANLKFCTQCGAPAQAQPETPQLGDTQQPASNPAPQAQPVPTPPPAPAAGWQALPVSPMQPQPPAKKSSWIPAVLIALSVLAFIAVLGIGGLVYAGYKVKQKATAMIHKAEKDSSPLGRLATDLKSADAKPREAPDTNSPDASAVLGDLAKMLGAATPEMTPGDGDPVPSVSERDPVEPCPAASLPPESSARIPLQEGTVITTAWGVKYQDVESRISVMTPTPVAIATSHTTSSYKDDNGREQTPSAHNSTVCNVDIASAGTYVTVVGTHIPGLIHGVTRLRMSDKSFSEVKASGKTNFEYLDFMQAGNAVKPVHDAGPLARVEPQDVPYPMILNDERTTLPSIHLAGIFESKPPDPRSKKWRPNHAAVDLYVLDDAADPLVLLWKEKDPAFHDGKFRVEVVKIDFKTQHPVNTVEKQLTEQKRAVTYGIYFDFNKDTIKTESEPVLKQIVQAMADNPAWKLTVEGHTDNIGGDSYNLDLSKRRAAAVKQALVMRYHIAADRLSTDGFGASRPVETNDTLEGRARNRRVELTRE
;
A
#
# COMPACT_ATOMS: atom_id res chain seq x y z
N MET A 1 -0.06 -3.78 -41.70
CA MET A 1 0.04 -4.15 -40.27
C MET A 1 1.51 -4.35 -39.95
N ARG A 2 2.03 -3.81 -38.83
CA ARG A 2 3.43 -4.02 -38.44
C ARG A 2 3.51 -5.28 -37.57
N TYR A 3 4.55 -6.10 -37.73
CA TYR A 3 4.76 -7.30 -36.92
C TYR A 3 6.12 -7.20 -36.22
N CYS A 4 6.19 -7.74 -35.01
CA CYS A 4 7.42 -7.80 -34.24
C CYS A 4 8.37 -8.79 -34.91
N THR A 5 9.53 -8.31 -35.35
CA THR A 5 10.54 -9.14 -36.04
C THR A 5 11.18 -10.19 -35.13
N LYS A 6 11.05 -10.05 -33.80
CA LYS A 6 11.60 -10.97 -32.80
C LYS A 6 10.68 -12.14 -32.46
N CYS A 7 9.36 -11.90 -32.36
CA CYS A 7 8.40 -12.92 -31.95
C CYS A 7 7.25 -13.17 -32.95
N GLY A 8 7.24 -12.46 -34.08
CA GLY A 8 6.26 -12.63 -35.16
C GLY A 8 4.87 -12.04 -34.89
N ASN A 9 4.59 -11.56 -33.67
CA ASN A 9 3.27 -11.05 -33.29
C ASN A 9 2.99 -9.66 -33.86
N GLN A 10 1.71 -9.37 -34.14
CA GLN A 10 1.28 -8.09 -34.67
C GLN A 10 1.50 -6.97 -33.64
N LEU A 11 2.07 -5.86 -34.10
CA LEU A 11 2.21 -4.63 -33.33
C LEU A 11 0.91 -3.82 -33.44
N GLU A 12 0.38 -3.40 -32.29
CA GLU A 12 -0.77 -2.50 -32.23
C GLU A 12 -0.41 -1.11 -32.77
N ALA A 13 -1.38 -0.44 -33.38
CA ALA A 13 -1.16 0.85 -34.01
C ALA A 13 -0.76 1.92 -32.97
N ASN A 14 0.28 2.70 -33.28
CA ASN A 14 0.89 3.78 -32.47
C ASN A 14 1.82 3.37 -31.31
N LEU A 15 2.08 2.08 -31.06
CA LEU A 15 3.07 1.66 -30.07
C LEU A 15 4.48 1.54 -30.69
N LYS A 16 5.49 2.08 -29.98
CA LYS A 16 6.91 2.02 -30.39
C LYS A 16 7.62 0.73 -29.94
N PHE A 17 6.91 -0.22 -29.34
CA PHE A 17 7.45 -1.51 -28.88
C PHE A 17 6.38 -2.62 -28.89
N CYS A 18 6.84 -3.87 -28.89
CA CYS A 18 6.00 -5.06 -28.82
C CYS A 18 5.57 -5.34 -27.38
N THR A 19 4.28 -5.32 -27.11
CA THR A 19 3.69 -5.57 -25.79
C THR A 19 3.90 -7.00 -25.28
N GLN A 20 4.21 -7.95 -26.18
CA GLN A 20 4.38 -9.36 -25.82
C GLN A 20 5.82 -9.75 -25.47
N CYS A 21 6.82 -9.02 -25.97
CA CYS A 21 8.23 -9.38 -25.72
C CYS A 21 9.15 -8.17 -25.47
N GLY A 22 8.59 -6.96 -25.38
CA GLY A 22 9.29 -5.72 -25.07
C GLY A 22 10.20 -5.15 -26.17
N ALA A 23 10.25 -5.76 -27.36
CA ALA A 23 11.18 -5.34 -28.41
C ALA A 23 10.71 -4.03 -29.11
N PRO A 24 11.60 -3.05 -29.38
CA PRO A 24 11.23 -1.80 -30.05
C PRO A 24 10.81 -2.02 -31.51
N ALA A 25 9.81 -1.27 -31.97
CA ALA A 25 9.27 -1.37 -33.33
C ALA A 25 10.21 -0.67 -34.33
N GLN A 26 10.93 -1.44 -35.16
CA GLN A 26 11.72 -0.89 -36.26
C GLN A 26 10.86 -0.77 -37.54
N ALA A 27 10.98 0.36 -38.26
CA ALA A 27 10.25 0.60 -39.49
C ALA A 27 11.03 0.07 -40.70
N GLN A 28 10.35 -0.65 -41.61
CA GLN A 28 10.91 -1.04 -42.90
C GLN A 28 9.90 -0.87 -44.07
N PRO A 29 10.41 -0.74 -45.31
CA PRO A 29 9.90 0.15 -46.35
C PRO A 29 8.84 -0.47 -47.27
N GLU A 30 8.02 0.39 -47.88
CA GLU A 30 6.92 0.02 -48.79
C GLU A 30 7.44 -0.47 -50.16
N THR A 31 6.75 -1.46 -50.74
CA THR A 31 6.89 -1.84 -52.17
C THR A 31 5.51 -2.34 -52.69
N PRO A 32 5.13 -2.07 -53.96
CA PRO A 32 3.72 -1.92 -54.36
C PRO A 32 3.16 -3.03 -55.29
N GLN A 33 1.83 -2.93 -55.53
CA GLN A 33 0.99 -3.51 -56.61
C GLN A 33 0.27 -4.86 -56.33
N LEU A 34 -0.90 -5.22 -56.89
CA LEU A 34 -1.56 -4.87 -58.17
C LEU A 34 -3.07 -5.28 -58.18
N GLY A 35 -3.92 -4.60 -58.99
CA GLY A 35 -5.23 -5.09 -59.48
C GLY A 35 -6.35 -4.02 -59.41
N ASP A 36 -6.55 -3.15 -60.42
CA ASP A 36 -7.34 -3.31 -61.67
C ASP A 36 -8.88 -3.37 -61.42
N THR A 37 -9.80 -2.59 -62.02
CA THR A 37 -9.80 -1.55 -63.07
C THR A 37 -11.16 -0.83 -63.02
N GLN A 38 -11.23 0.49 -63.21
CA GLN A 38 -12.15 1.21 -64.13
C GLN A 38 -12.13 2.74 -63.90
N GLN A 39 -11.98 3.48 -65.00
CA GLN A 39 -12.00 4.95 -65.18
C GLN A 39 -12.93 5.25 -66.38
N PRO A 40 -13.24 6.51 -66.76
CA PRO A 40 -13.12 7.79 -66.05
C PRO A 40 -14.39 8.69 -66.17
N ALA A 41 -14.52 9.70 -65.30
CA ALA A 41 -15.16 10.97 -65.67
C ALA A 41 -14.61 12.13 -64.81
N SER A 42 -14.51 13.30 -65.45
CA SER A 42 -13.65 14.45 -65.15
C SER A 42 -14.31 15.57 -64.33
N ASN A 43 -13.55 16.13 -63.37
CA ASN A 43 -13.46 17.52 -62.82
C ASN A 43 -14.75 18.34 -62.46
N PRO A 44 -14.70 19.42 -61.63
CA PRO A 44 -13.62 20.03 -60.84
C PRO A 44 -14.00 20.30 -59.34
N ALA A 45 -13.06 20.85 -58.56
CA ALA A 45 -13.27 21.45 -57.22
C ALA A 45 -13.60 22.96 -57.33
N PRO A 46 -13.82 23.73 -56.24
CA PRO A 46 -14.43 23.45 -54.93
C PRO A 46 -15.60 24.42 -54.62
N GLN A 47 -16.53 24.04 -53.73
CA GLN A 47 -17.41 25.04 -53.07
C GLN A 47 -17.41 24.82 -51.56
N ALA A 48 -17.09 25.90 -50.85
CA ALA A 48 -17.11 26.01 -49.40
C ALA A 48 -18.55 25.90 -48.89
N GLN A 49 -18.75 25.08 -47.85
CA GLN A 49 -19.97 25.11 -47.04
C GLN A 49 -19.66 25.36 -45.56
N PRO A 50 -20.58 25.99 -44.81
CA PRO A 50 -20.32 26.53 -43.50
C PRO A 50 -20.20 25.43 -42.44
N VAL A 51 -19.35 25.68 -41.44
CA VAL A 51 -19.21 24.87 -40.22
C VAL A 51 -20.55 24.80 -39.47
N PRO A 52 -21.09 23.60 -39.17
CA PRO A 52 -22.15 23.48 -38.19
C PRO A 52 -21.54 23.46 -36.77
N THR A 53 -22.09 24.29 -35.89
CA THR A 53 -21.82 24.29 -34.45
C THR A 53 -22.12 22.92 -33.84
N PRO A 54 -21.28 22.41 -32.91
CA PRO A 54 -21.51 21.10 -32.30
C PRO A 54 -22.69 21.15 -31.32
N PRO A 55 -23.52 20.08 -31.24
CA PRO A 55 -24.53 19.94 -30.19
C PRO A 55 -23.87 19.67 -28.83
N PRO A 56 -24.54 19.97 -27.71
CA PRO A 56 -24.00 19.74 -26.37
C PRO A 56 -23.80 18.24 -26.12
N ALA A 57 -22.69 17.91 -25.44
CA ALA A 57 -22.29 16.54 -25.12
C ALA A 57 -23.37 15.81 -24.30
N PRO A 58 -23.71 14.54 -24.64
CA PRO A 58 -24.55 13.73 -23.77
C PRO A 58 -23.77 13.31 -22.52
N ALA A 59 -24.45 13.33 -21.37
CA ALA A 59 -23.95 12.76 -20.13
C ALA A 59 -23.60 11.29 -20.35
N ALA A 60 -22.34 10.91 -20.08
CA ALA A 60 -21.85 9.55 -20.24
C ALA A 60 -22.45 8.64 -19.16
N GLY A 61 -23.60 8.04 -19.46
CA GLY A 61 -24.13 6.87 -18.75
C GLY A 61 -23.42 5.61 -19.25
N TRP A 62 -22.85 4.83 -18.33
CA TRP A 62 -22.21 3.56 -18.65
C TRP A 62 -23.26 2.49 -19.00
N GLN A 63 -23.07 1.74 -20.09
CA GLN A 63 -23.88 0.56 -20.44
C GLN A 63 -23.07 -0.72 -20.25
N ALA A 64 -23.69 -1.73 -19.64
CA ALA A 64 -23.12 -3.06 -19.38
C ALA A 64 -23.46 -4.07 -20.50
N LEU A 65 -22.55 -5.02 -20.76
CA LEU A 65 -22.75 -6.15 -21.70
C LEU A 65 -23.32 -7.40 -20.99
N PRO A 66 -24.10 -8.26 -21.68
CA PRO A 66 -24.77 -9.41 -21.05
C PRO A 66 -23.86 -10.65 -20.96
N VAL A 67 -24.07 -11.45 -19.90
CA VAL A 67 -23.34 -12.72 -19.65
C VAL A 67 -24.34 -13.89 -19.58
N SER A 68 -24.06 -14.98 -20.30
CA SER A 68 -24.82 -16.24 -20.25
C SER A 68 -24.30 -17.18 -19.14
N PRO A 69 -25.16 -18.03 -18.53
CA PRO A 69 -24.77 -18.90 -17.41
C PRO A 69 -24.18 -20.25 -17.85
N MET A 70 -23.33 -20.83 -17.00
CA MET A 70 -22.59 -22.08 -17.22
C MET A 70 -23.02 -23.20 -16.23
N GLN A 71 -23.10 -24.44 -16.70
CA GLN A 71 -23.59 -25.63 -15.96
C GLN A 71 -22.48 -26.39 -15.18
N PRO A 72 -22.83 -27.23 -14.17
CA PRO A 72 -21.87 -27.90 -13.28
C PRO A 72 -21.41 -29.29 -13.75
N GLN A 73 -20.20 -29.70 -13.32
CA GLN A 73 -19.60 -31.03 -13.56
C GLN A 73 -19.44 -31.85 -12.25
N PRO A 74 -19.43 -33.21 -12.32
CA PRO A 74 -19.49 -34.09 -11.15
C PRO A 74 -18.09 -34.47 -10.58
N PRO A 75 -18.01 -35.03 -9.34
CA PRO A 75 -16.75 -35.20 -8.63
C PRO A 75 -16.07 -36.57 -8.89
N ALA A 76 -14.73 -36.58 -8.87
CA ALA A 76 -13.88 -37.76 -9.05
C ALA A 76 -13.33 -38.35 -7.73
N LYS A 77 -13.20 -39.69 -7.68
CA LYS A 77 -12.74 -40.51 -6.52
C LYS A 77 -11.20 -40.57 -6.40
N LYS A 78 -10.70 -40.71 -5.16
CA LYS A 78 -9.28 -40.79 -4.77
C LYS A 78 -8.80 -42.24 -4.52
N SER A 79 -7.53 -42.54 -4.81
CA SER A 79 -6.84 -43.80 -4.44
C SER A 79 -5.59 -43.57 -3.57
N SER A 80 -5.22 -44.60 -2.79
CA SER A 80 -4.41 -44.54 -1.56
C SER A 80 -3.08 -45.31 -1.67
N TRP A 81 -1.99 -44.67 -2.10
CA TRP A 81 -0.62 -45.23 -2.01
C TRP A 81 0.54 -44.20 -1.96
N ILE A 82 0.24 -42.91 -2.16
CA ILE A 82 1.17 -41.77 -2.15
C ILE A 82 1.94 -41.52 -0.81
N PRO A 83 1.44 -41.86 0.40
CA PRO A 83 2.10 -41.42 1.64
C PRO A 83 3.50 -42.03 1.88
N ALA A 84 3.74 -43.28 1.49
CA ALA A 84 4.96 -44.00 1.86
C ALA A 84 6.22 -43.51 1.12
N VAL A 85 6.07 -43.06 -0.13
CA VAL A 85 7.19 -42.59 -0.97
C VAL A 85 7.66 -41.18 -0.58
N LEU A 86 6.75 -40.35 -0.06
CA LEU A 86 7.06 -39.00 0.38
C LEU A 86 7.95 -38.97 1.64
N ILE A 87 7.80 -39.96 2.52
CA ILE A 87 8.54 -40.02 3.80
C ILE A 87 10.03 -40.34 3.59
N ALA A 88 10.36 -41.20 2.62
CA ALA A 88 11.76 -41.57 2.35
C ALA A 88 12.57 -40.43 1.72
N LEU A 89 11.95 -39.63 0.84
CA LEU A 89 12.61 -38.50 0.17
C LEU A 89 12.85 -37.30 1.10
N SER A 90 12.01 -37.12 2.12
CA SER A 90 12.19 -36.05 3.11
C SER A 90 13.43 -36.23 3.99
N VAL A 91 13.80 -37.46 4.34
CA VAL A 91 14.94 -37.74 5.24
C VAL A 91 16.28 -37.40 4.56
N LEU A 92 16.43 -37.73 3.27
CA LEU A 92 17.66 -37.47 2.51
C LEU A 92 17.84 -35.98 2.16
N ALA A 93 16.75 -35.24 1.95
CA ALA A 93 16.81 -33.80 1.71
C ALA A 93 17.25 -33.03 2.97
N PHE A 94 16.93 -33.54 4.15
CA PHE A 94 17.24 -32.89 5.43
C PHE A 94 18.75 -32.84 5.70
N ILE A 95 19.46 -33.95 5.46
CA ILE A 95 20.92 -34.08 5.70
C ILE A 95 21.75 -33.08 4.86
N ALA A 96 21.27 -32.71 3.67
CA ALA A 96 22.00 -31.82 2.76
C ALA A 96 21.82 -30.31 3.08
N VAL A 97 20.79 -29.92 3.83
CA VAL A 97 20.44 -28.51 4.10
C VAL A 97 21.39 -27.84 5.13
N LEU A 98 22.14 -28.65 5.88
CA LEU A 98 22.71 -28.23 7.16
C LEU A 98 24.16 -27.78 7.03
N GLY A 99 24.88 -28.34 6.06
CA GLY A 99 26.25 -27.94 5.75
C GLY A 99 26.38 -26.56 5.10
N ILE A 100 25.30 -25.96 4.59
CA ILE A 100 25.39 -24.73 3.78
C ILE A 100 24.84 -23.47 4.45
N GLY A 101 24.14 -23.59 5.60
CA GLY A 101 23.58 -22.45 6.33
C GLY A 101 24.62 -21.59 7.06
N GLY A 102 25.68 -22.19 7.60
CA GLY A 102 26.71 -21.47 8.37
C GLY A 102 27.51 -20.44 7.56
N LEU A 103 27.69 -20.67 6.26
CA LEU A 103 28.41 -19.76 5.36
C LEU A 103 27.59 -18.51 4.98
N VAL A 104 26.26 -18.56 5.09
CA VAL A 104 25.36 -17.47 4.67
C VAL A 104 25.13 -16.45 5.80
N TYR A 105 25.06 -16.91 7.06
CA TYR A 105 24.95 -16.03 8.23
C TYR A 105 26.19 -15.12 8.41
N ALA A 106 27.39 -15.63 8.11
CA ALA A 106 28.59 -14.82 8.08
C ALA A 106 28.50 -13.69 7.03
N GLY A 107 27.96 -13.98 5.84
CA GLY A 107 27.80 -12.98 4.77
C GLY A 107 26.76 -11.89 5.08
N TYR A 108 25.64 -12.24 5.69
CA TYR A 108 24.58 -11.29 6.06
C TYR A 108 25.02 -10.33 7.18
N LYS A 109 25.64 -10.84 8.25
CA LYS A 109 26.15 -10.00 9.34
C LYS A 109 27.34 -9.13 8.90
N VAL A 110 28.12 -9.62 7.94
CA VAL A 110 29.19 -8.84 7.29
C VAL A 110 28.59 -7.71 6.45
N LYS A 111 27.46 -7.90 5.73
CA LYS A 111 26.80 -6.81 4.99
C LYS A 111 26.21 -5.74 5.90
N GLN A 112 25.53 -6.12 6.98
CA GLN A 112 24.98 -5.18 7.96
C GLN A 112 26.09 -4.35 8.63
N LYS A 113 27.15 -5.01 9.10
CA LYS A 113 28.33 -4.31 9.64
C LYS A 113 29.11 -3.54 8.57
N ALA A 114 29.19 -4.02 7.34
CA ALA A 114 29.90 -3.33 6.25
C ALA A 114 29.18 -2.05 5.84
N THR A 115 27.84 -2.03 5.77
CA THR A 115 27.09 -0.81 5.48
C THR A 115 27.15 0.18 6.64
N ALA A 116 27.05 -0.30 7.89
CA ALA A 116 27.30 0.52 9.08
C ALA A 116 28.75 1.07 9.10
N MET A 117 29.73 0.28 8.65
CA MET A 117 31.13 0.70 8.50
C MET A 117 31.35 1.63 7.32
N ILE A 118 30.60 1.52 6.22
CA ILE A 118 30.68 2.43 5.06
C ILE A 118 30.13 3.80 5.47
N HIS A 119 29.00 3.86 6.19
CA HIS A 119 28.49 5.11 6.76
C HIS A 119 29.40 5.70 7.84
N LYS A 120 30.15 4.84 8.57
CA LYS A 120 31.18 5.29 9.51
C LYS A 120 32.46 5.76 8.81
N ALA A 121 32.86 5.11 7.71
CA ALA A 121 34.05 5.43 6.93
C ALA A 121 33.87 6.65 6.02
N GLU A 122 32.64 6.95 5.62
CA GLU A 122 32.29 8.17 4.86
C GLU A 122 32.33 9.43 5.74
N LYS A 123 32.24 9.26 7.07
CA LYS A 123 32.43 10.32 8.07
C LYS A 123 33.90 10.63 8.36
N ASP A 124 34.81 9.71 8.03
CA ASP A 124 36.27 9.84 8.22
C ASP A 124 36.97 10.06 6.86
N SER A 125 36.68 11.18 6.20
CA SER A 125 37.45 11.59 5.02
C SER A 125 38.82 12.17 5.43
N SER A 126 39.81 11.27 5.43
CA SER A 126 41.27 11.41 5.23
C SER A 126 42.21 11.51 6.45
N PRO A 127 43.46 10.95 6.37
CA PRO A 127 44.04 10.11 5.32
C PRO A 127 44.46 8.70 5.80
N LEU A 128 44.16 7.73 4.94
CA LEU A 128 44.80 6.42 4.78
C LEU A 128 46.31 6.58 4.51
N GLY A 129 47.09 6.93 5.55
CA GLY A 129 48.53 7.18 5.41
C GLY A 129 49.41 6.78 6.60
N ARG A 130 48.88 6.24 7.71
CA ARG A 130 49.70 6.05 8.93
C ARG A 130 49.51 4.75 9.74
N LEU A 131 48.87 3.72 9.19
CA LEU A 131 48.69 2.43 9.89
C LEU A 131 49.42 1.25 9.23
N ALA A 132 50.51 1.54 8.51
CA ALA A 132 51.50 0.55 8.11
C ALA A 132 52.68 0.44 9.11
N THR A 133 52.54 0.99 10.32
CA THR A 133 53.66 1.15 11.28
C THR A 133 53.40 0.67 12.70
N ASP A 134 52.46 -0.25 12.95
CA ASP A 134 52.32 -0.86 14.28
C ASP A 134 52.11 -2.39 14.30
N LEU A 135 52.33 -3.06 13.17
CA LEU A 135 52.49 -4.51 13.12
C LEU A 135 53.96 -4.92 13.29
N LYS A 136 54.62 -4.42 14.34
CA LYS A 136 55.90 -4.95 14.85
C LYS A 136 56.08 -4.62 16.34
N SER A 137 55.49 -5.43 17.21
CA SER A 137 56.11 -5.80 18.50
C SER A 137 55.31 -6.92 19.15
N ALA A 138 55.91 -8.10 19.15
CA ALA A 138 55.44 -9.28 19.87
C ALA A 138 56.01 -9.32 21.31
N ASP A 139 55.42 -10.23 22.09
CA ASP A 139 55.97 -10.95 23.24
C ASP A 139 55.92 -10.31 24.65
N ALA A 140 55.13 -10.91 25.55
CA ALA A 140 55.62 -11.77 26.66
C ALA A 140 54.47 -12.21 27.61
N LYS A 141 54.68 -13.34 28.29
CA LYS A 141 53.72 -14.24 28.98
C LYS A 141 53.74 -14.04 30.54
N PRO A 142 53.20 -14.96 31.40
CA PRO A 142 51.92 -14.92 32.14
C PRO A 142 52.05 -14.85 33.70
N ARG A 143 50.92 -14.81 34.46
CA ARG A 143 50.75 -15.33 35.86
C ARG A 143 49.28 -15.21 36.36
N GLU A 144 48.64 -16.32 36.74
CA GLU A 144 48.32 -16.83 38.10
C GLU A 144 46.94 -16.40 38.67
N ALA A 145 46.16 -17.38 39.14
CA ALA A 145 44.90 -17.26 39.90
C ALA A 145 45.20 -17.48 41.41
N PRO A 146 44.29 -17.15 42.37
CA PRO A 146 43.31 -18.16 42.82
C PRO A 146 41.96 -17.67 43.45
N ASP A 147 41.00 -18.61 43.46
CA ASP A 147 39.97 -19.01 44.45
C ASP A 147 38.97 -18.03 45.12
N THR A 148 37.68 -18.39 45.14
CA THR A 148 37.03 -19.12 46.28
C THR A 148 35.47 -19.20 46.18
N ASN A 149 34.95 -20.37 46.61
CA ASN A 149 33.68 -20.65 47.32
C ASN A 149 32.35 -21.00 46.59
N SER A 150 32.01 -22.29 46.74
CA SER A 150 30.75 -23.06 46.60
C SER A 150 29.69 -22.71 47.68
N PRO A 151 28.51 -23.38 47.84
CA PRO A 151 27.81 -24.44 47.05
C PRO A 151 26.33 -24.00 46.71
N ASP A 152 25.39 -24.74 46.12
CA ASP A 152 24.91 -26.09 46.46
C ASP A 152 23.70 -26.50 45.57
N ALA A 153 23.34 -27.78 45.65
CA ALA A 153 21.98 -28.34 45.51
C ALA A 153 21.34 -28.69 44.13
N SER A 154 22.09 -28.85 43.03
CA SER A 154 21.53 -29.47 41.79
C SER A 154 22.24 -30.75 41.33
N ALA A 155 23.40 -31.07 41.89
CA ALA A 155 24.22 -32.21 41.45
C ALA A 155 23.77 -33.57 42.01
N VAL A 156 22.90 -33.62 43.02
CA VAL A 156 22.49 -34.88 43.68
C VAL A 156 21.16 -35.43 43.13
N LEU A 157 20.35 -34.62 42.46
CA LEU A 157 19.12 -35.06 41.79
C LEU A 157 19.35 -35.55 40.34
N GLY A 158 20.48 -35.19 39.72
CA GLY A 158 20.81 -35.56 38.35
C GLY A 158 21.22 -37.03 38.16
N ASP A 159 21.81 -37.65 39.18
CA ASP A 159 22.31 -39.04 39.07
C ASP A 159 21.25 -40.10 39.37
N LEU A 160 20.16 -39.77 40.05
CA LEU A 160 19.06 -40.70 40.31
C LEU A 160 18.15 -40.88 39.08
N ALA A 161 18.03 -39.86 38.22
CA ALA A 161 17.26 -39.92 36.97
C ALA A 161 17.94 -40.77 35.89
N LYS A 162 19.28 -40.93 35.94
CA LYS A 162 20.04 -41.78 35.02
C LYS A 162 19.99 -43.28 35.35
N MET A 163 19.57 -43.66 36.57
CA MET A 163 19.47 -45.07 36.99
C MET A 163 18.10 -45.70 36.80
N LEU A 164 17.04 -44.92 36.55
CA LEU A 164 15.68 -45.43 36.40
C LEU A 164 15.21 -45.21 34.95
N GLY A 165 15.57 -46.14 34.06
CA GLY A 165 15.24 -46.10 32.64
C GLY A 165 13.73 -46.06 32.34
N ALA A 166 13.17 -44.85 32.31
CA ALA A 166 11.80 -44.57 31.88
C ALA A 166 11.76 -43.34 30.95
N ALA A 167 11.46 -43.63 29.68
CA ALA A 167 11.17 -42.80 28.52
C ALA A 167 10.78 -41.32 28.70
N THR A 168 11.51 -40.44 27.99
CA THR A 168 10.95 -39.55 26.95
C THR A 168 12.00 -39.43 25.82
N PRO A 169 11.65 -39.42 24.53
CA PRO A 169 12.65 -39.30 23.47
C PRO A 169 13.15 -37.86 23.43
N GLU A 170 14.28 -37.60 24.07
CA GLU A 170 15.13 -36.45 23.79
C GLU A 170 15.66 -36.58 22.36
N MET A 171 15.12 -35.75 21.46
CA MET A 171 15.73 -35.49 20.17
C MET A 171 17.00 -34.67 20.40
N THR A 172 18.12 -35.22 19.97
CA THR A 172 19.41 -34.54 19.86
C THR A 172 19.31 -33.29 18.96
N PRO A 173 20.07 -32.23 19.27
CA PRO A 173 20.03 -30.96 18.55
C PRO A 173 20.64 -31.14 17.16
N GLY A 174 19.76 -31.38 16.21
CA GLY A 174 20.08 -31.51 14.80
C GLY A 174 19.03 -30.78 14.01
N ASP A 175 19.45 -29.61 13.54
CA ASP A 175 19.39 -29.40 12.12
C ASP A 175 18.04 -29.03 11.51
N GLY A 176 17.55 -27.84 11.82
CA GLY A 176 16.48 -27.27 11.02
C GLY A 176 16.14 -25.88 11.50
N ASP A 177 16.83 -24.87 10.96
CA ASP A 177 16.28 -23.53 10.99
C ASP A 177 16.04 -23.00 9.56
N PRO A 178 14.79 -22.60 9.26
CA PRO A 178 14.44 -21.90 8.04
C PRO A 178 15.07 -20.50 8.04
N VAL A 179 15.08 -19.82 6.88
CA VAL A 179 15.29 -18.36 6.74
C VAL A 179 14.91 -17.63 8.05
N PRO A 180 15.84 -16.89 8.70
CA PRO A 180 15.58 -16.32 10.01
C PRO A 180 14.32 -15.45 9.96
N SER A 181 13.38 -15.73 10.85
CA SER A 181 12.26 -14.85 11.09
C SER A 181 12.78 -13.51 11.61
N VAL A 182 12.30 -12.41 11.04
CA VAL A 182 12.57 -11.07 11.57
C VAL A 182 11.61 -10.81 12.74
N SER A 183 12.06 -10.15 13.80
CA SER A 183 11.28 -9.87 15.00
C SER A 183 11.37 -8.39 15.39
N GLU A 184 10.29 -7.83 15.94
CA GLU A 184 10.27 -6.48 16.53
C GLU A 184 11.31 -6.26 17.64
N ARG A 185 11.78 -7.33 18.26
CA ARG A 185 12.77 -7.29 19.36
C ARG A 185 14.20 -7.37 18.87
N ASP A 186 14.42 -7.53 17.57
CA ASP A 186 15.77 -7.58 17.02
C ASP A 186 16.45 -6.22 17.22
N PRO A 187 17.68 -6.18 17.76
CA PRO A 187 18.39 -4.92 17.96
C PRO A 187 18.71 -4.28 16.61
N VAL A 188 18.20 -3.06 16.39
CA VAL A 188 18.46 -2.26 15.20
C VAL A 188 19.34 -1.07 15.56
N GLU A 189 20.34 -0.77 14.71
CA GLU A 189 21.17 0.42 14.87
C GLU A 189 20.32 1.69 14.70
N PRO A 190 20.57 2.76 15.46
CA PRO A 190 19.85 4.03 15.30
C PRO A 190 20.03 4.63 13.89
N CYS A 191 19.08 5.48 13.48
CA CYS A 191 19.18 6.21 12.23
C CYS A 191 20.42 7.12 12.22
N PRO A 192 21.24 7.08 11.15
CA PRO A 192 22.29 8.06 10.92
C PRO A 192 21.73 9.47 10.80
N ALA A 193 22.57 10.47 11.10
CA ALA A 193 22.17 11.87 10.94
C ALA A 193 21.99 12.22 9.46
N ALA A 194 20.81 12.70 9.09
CA ALA A 194 20.50 13.23 7.76
C ALA A 194 19.26 14.11 7.84
N SER A 195 19.25 15.25 7.17
CA SER A 195 18.08 16.15 7.14
C SER A 195 17.06 15.72 6.09
N LEU A 196 15.78 16.00 6.36
CA LEU A 196 14.74 16.01 5.33
C LEU A 196 14.83 17.27 4.48
N PRO A 197 14.32 17.24 3.23
CA PRO A 197 14.01 18.45 2.48
C PRO A 197 13.14 19.43 3.28
N PRO A 198 13.18 20.74 2.98
CA PRO A 198 12.32 21.71 3.65
C PRO A 198 10.82 21.48 3.38
N GLU A 199 10.12 20.95 4.38
CA GLU A 199 8.68 20.64 4.36
C GLU A 199 7.78 21.85 4.05
N SER A 200 8.26 23.09 4.27
CA SER A 200 7.51 24.31 3.93
C SER A 200 7.26 24.47 2.42
N SER A 201 8.01 23.75 1.59
CA SER A 201 7.87 23.76 0.13
C SER A 201 7.02 22.60 -0.41
N ALA A 202 6.72 21.61 0.44
CA ALA A 202 5.90 20.47 0.07
C ALA A 202 4.43 20.88 -0.09
N ARG A 203 3.78 20.32 -1.11
CA ARG A 203 2.33 20.37 -1.28
C ARG A 203 1.62 19.65 -0.14
N ILE A 204 2.23 18.57 0.34
CA ILE A 204 1.73 17.73 1.43
C ILE A 204 2.90 17.48 2.39
N PRO A 205 3.10 18.35 3.39
CA PRO A 205 4.22 18.22 4.32
C PRO A 205 4.05 16.99 5.21
N LEU A 206 5.12 16.20 5.37
CA LEU A 206 5.25 15.13 6.35
C LEU A 206 5.54 15.69 7.75
N GLN A 207 4.62 16.51 8.25
CA GLN A 207 4.70 17.12 9.58
C GLN A 207 3.88 16.36 10.63
N GLU A 208 4.11 16.66 11.91
CA GLU A 208 3.37 16.07 13.02
C GLU A 208 1.85 16.27 12.90
N GLY A 209 1.12 15.16 12.91
CA GLY A 209 -0.33 15.14 12.77
C GLY A 209 -0.81 15.09 11.33
N THR A 210 0.09 14.92 10.36
CA THR A 210 -0.29 14.53 9.00
C THR A 210 -0.84 13.11 9.03
N VAL A 211 -2.04 12.89 8.51
CA VAL A 211 -2.72 11.59 8.50
C VAL A 211 -3.04 11.21 7.07
N ILE A 212 -2.47 10.12 6.61
CA ILE A 212 -2.76 9.49 5.32
C ILE A 212 -3.76 8.37 5.58
N THR A 213 -4.97 8.50 5.03
CA THR A 213 -6.02 7.50 5.10
C THR A 213 -6.19 6.86 3.74
N THR A 214 -6.02 5.54 3.69
CA THR A 214 -6.37 4.72 2.53
C THR A 214 -7.58 3.88 2.88
N ALA A 215 -8.63 3.99 2.07
CA ALA A 215 -9.86 3.23 2.25
C ALA A 215 -9.95 2.14 1.19
N TRP A 216 -10.21 0.90 1.61
CA TRP A 216 -10.37 -0.27 0.74
C TRP A 216 -11.78 -0.84 0.84
N GLY A 217 -12.41 -1.10 -0.31
CA GLY A 217 -13.62 -1.90 -0.36
C GLY A 217 -13.30 -3.40 -0.25
N VAL A 218 -13.85 -4.08 0.76
CA VAL A 218 -13.87 -5.55 0.85
C VAL A 218 -15.30 -6.05 0.71
N LYS A 219 -15.48 -7.36 0.47
CA LYS A 219 -16.80 -7.96 0.18
C LYS A 219 -17.89 -7.58 1.19
N TYR A 220 -17.54 -7.43 2.47
CA TYR A 220 -18.51 -7.23 3.55
C TYR A 220 -18.60 -5.79 4.07
N GLN A 221 -17.60 -4.95 3.84
CA GLN A 221 -17.55 -3.56 4.34
C GLN A 221 -16.43 -2.76 3.65
N ASP A 222 -16.34 -1.47 3.93
CA ASP A 222 -15.12 -0.71 3.66
C ASP A 222 -14.21 -0.77 4.88
N VAL A 223 -12.90 -0.72 4.65
CA VAL A 223 -11.87 -0.73 5.68
C VAL A 223 -10.99 0.48 5.46
N GLU A 224 -10.74 1.24 6.51
CA GLU A 224 -9.77 2.33 6.48
C GLU A 224 -8.49 1.88 7.18
N SER A 225 -7.35 2.14 6.56
CA SER A 225 -6.08 2.27 7.26
C SER A 225 -5.67 3.72 7.34
N ARG A 226 -5.10 4.06 8.48
CA ARG A 226 -4.62 5.41 8.77
C ARG A 226 -3.16 5.34 9.17
N ILE A 227 -2.34 6.12 8.49
CA ILE A 227 -0.94 6.33 8.81
C ILE A 227 -0.79 7.76 9.29
N SER A 228 -0.45 7.92 10.58
CA SER A 228 -0.25 9.21 11.21
C SER A 228 1.25 9.49 11.36
N VAL A 229 1.72 10.59 10.78
CA VAL A 229 3.08 11.10 10.93
C VAL A 229 3.23 11.66 12.34
N MET A 230 4.15 11.08 13.10
CA MET A 230 4.57 11.59 14.41
C MET A 230 5.56 12.73 14.21
N THR A 231 6.00 13.39 15.29
CA THR A 231 6.96 14.50 15.21
C THR A 231 8.22 14.08 14.44
N PRO A 232 8.47 14.63 13.24
CA PRO A 232 9.69 14.34 12.49
C PRO A 232 10.90 14.77 13.29
N THR A 233 11.96 13.98 13.22
CA THR A 233 13.23 14.29 13.89
C THR A 233 14.26 14.70 12.85
N PRO A 234 15.39 15.29 13.27
CA PRO A 234 16.49 15.59 12.36
C PRO A 234 17.16 14.36 11.70
N VAL A 235 16.72 13.12 12.00
CA VAL A 235 17.33 11.88 11.49
C VAL A 235 16.34 10.86 10.95
N ALA A 236 15.05 10.99 11.28
CA ALA A 236 14.02 10.02 10.93
C ALA A 236 12.59 10.58 11.03
N ILE A 237 11.68 9.93 10.31
CA ILE A 237 10.22 10.10 10.44
C ILE A 237 9.64 8.84 11.09
N ALA A 238 8.94 9.02 12.20
CA ALA A 238 8.14 7.95 12.82
C ALA A 238 6.67 8.09 12.42
N THR A 239 6.00 6.96 12.25
CA THR A 239 4.61 6.88 11.82
C THR A 239 3.86 5.84 12.63
N SER A 240 2.63 6.14 13.01
CA SER A 240 1.71 5.17 13.61
C SER A 240 0.68 4.73 12.58
N HIS A 241 0.50 3.43 12.43
CA HIS A 241 -0.40 2.78 11.49
C HIS A 241 -1.54 2.17 12.28
N THR A 242 -2.78 2.43 11.88
CA THR A 242 -3.96 1.86 12.55
C THR A 242 -4.95 1.34 11.54
N THR A 243 -5.66 0.27 11.93
CA THR A 243 -6.81 -0.26 11.20
C THR A 243 -7.94 -0.56 12.18
N SER A 244 -9.18 -0.36 11.74
CA SER A 244 -10.36 -0.78 12.50
C SER A 244 -10.62 -2.28 12.33
N SER A 245 -11.48 -2.86 13.17
CA SER A 245 -11.96 -4.23 12.94
C SER A 245 -12.69 -4.33 11.61
N TYR A 246 -12.46 -5.41 10.88
CA TYR A 246 -13.15 -5.66 9.62
C TYR A 246 -13.29 -7.12 9.29
N LYS A 247 -14.25 -7.43 8.41
CA LYS A 247 -14.44 -8.77 7.88
C LYS A 247 -13.80 -8.91 6.50
N ASP A 248 -12.80 -9.76 6.38
CA ASP A 248 -12.07 -10.00 5.12
C ASP A 248 -12.95 -10.69 4.05
N ASP A 249 -12.46 -10.79 2.81
CA ASP A 249 -13.22 -11.39 1.70
C ASP A 249 -13.61 -12.86 1.93
N ASN A 250 -12.90 -13.55 2.83
CA ASN A 250 -13.17 -14.93 3.25
C ASN A 250 -14.17 -15.01 4.42
N GLY A 251 -14.62 -13.87 4.93
CA GLY A 251 -15.55 -13.78 6.03
C GLY A 251 -14.92 -13.93 7.41
N ARG A 252 -13.60 -13.81 7.54
CA ARG A 252 -12.92 -13.83 8.84
C ARG A 252 -12.92 -12.44 9.45
N GLU A 253 -13.24 -12.36 10.74
CA GLU A 253 -13.10 -11.13 11.52
C GLU A 253 -11.62 -10.86 11.79
N GLN A 254 -11.18 -9.67 11.40
CA GLN A 254 -9.86 -9.12 11.67
C GLN A 254 -10.00 -8.12 12.81
N THR A 255 -9.17 -8.28 13.84
CA THR A 255 -9.15 -7.36 14.98
C THR A 255 -8.48 -6.04 14.61
N PRO A 256 -8.84 -4.92 15.26
CA PRO A 256 -8.13 -3.67 15.08
C PRO A 256 -6.63 -3.86 15.35
N SER A 257 -5.79 -3.21 14.54
CA SER A 257 -4.34 -3.26 14.69
C SER A 257 -3.75 -1.86 14.82
N ALA A 258 -2.65 -1.75 15.56
CA ALA A 258 -1.89 -0.53 15.73
C ALA A 258 -0.38 -0.86 15.75
N HIS A 259 0.38 -0.29 14.83
CA HIS A 259 1.81 -0.55 14.68
C HIS A 259 2.58 0.75 14.46
N ASN A 260 3.80 0.84 14.98
CA ASN A 260 4.67 1.97 14.73
C ASN A 260 5.79 1.55 13.79
N SER A 261 6.17 2.45 12.89
CA SER A 261 7.35 2.29 12.06
C SER A 261 8.15 3.58 11.99
N THR A 262 9.43 3.45 11.72
CA THR A 262 10.38 4.55 11.55
C THR A 262 11.11 4.36 10.23
N VAL A 263 11.27 5.45 9.49
CA VAL A 263 12.10 5.52 8.29
C VAL A 263 13.21 6.54 8.54
N CYS A 264 14.45 6.16 8.30
CA CYS A 264 15.57 7.08 8.44
C CYS A 264 15.61 8.08 7.28
N ASN A 265 16.02 9.31 7.55
CA ASN A 265 16.11 10.35 6.53
C ASN A 265 17.15 10.01 5.44
N VAL A 266 18.21 9.25 5.78
CA VAL A 266 19.17 8.70 4.80
C VAL A 266 18.49 7.77 3.78
N ASP A 267 17.48 7.02 4.21
CA ASP A 267 16.74 6.11 3.33
C ASP A 267 15.77 6.90 2.45
N ILE A 268 15.12 7.94 2.99
CA ILE A 268 14.31 8.89 2.21
C ILE A 268 15.14 9.53 1.09
N ALA A 269 16.41 9.83 1.32
CA ALA A 269 17.25 10.40 0.28
C ALA A 269 17.62 9.39 -0.83
N SER A 270 17.82 8.10 -0.49
CA SER A 270 18.62 7.22 -1.35
C SER A 270 18.14 5.79 -1.55
N ALA A 271 17.23 5.28 -0.72
CA ALA A 271 16.84 3.88 -0.77
C ALA A 271 16.07 3.55 -2.06
N GLY A 272 16.46 2.45 -2.72
CA GLY A 272 15.78 1.93 -3.92
C GLY A 272 14.71 0.87 -3.60
N THR A 273 14.43 0.65 -2.32
CA THR A 273 13.51 -0.37 -1.83
C THR A 273 12.32 0.29 -1.13
N TYR A 274 11.12 -0.22 -1.36
CA TYR A 274 9.87 0.23 -0.75
C TYR A 274 9.19 -0.90 0.00
N VAL A 275 8.57 -0.60 1.14
CA VAL A 275 7.81 -1.56 1.94
C VAL A 275 6.47 -0.95 2.37
N THR A 276 5.40 -1.73 2.24
CA THR A 276 4.04 -1.35 2.66
C THR A 276 3.64 -2.02 3.98
N VAL A 277 4.26 -3.16 4.31
CA VAL A 277 3.82 -4.00 5.43
C VAL A 277 4.39 -3.53 6.76
N VAL A 278 3.51 -3.47 7.75
CA VAL A 278 3.80 -3.25 9.17
C VAL A 278 2.99 -4.25 9.99
N GLY A 279 3.52 -4.75 11.10
CA GLY A 279 2.82 -5.74 11.92
C GLY A 279 3.63 -6.17 13.14
N THR A 280 2.98 -6.87 14.07
CA THR A 280 3.54 -7.32 15.37
C THR A 280 4.82 -8.16 15.30
N HIS A 281 5.16 -8.64 14.11
CA HIS A 281 6.30 -9.51 13.85
C HIS A 281 7.26 -8.91 12.83
N ILE A 282 7.15 -7.61 12.55
CA ILE A 282 8.00 -6.89 11.60
C ILE A 282 8.65 -5.73 12.37
N PRO A 283 9.98 -5.56 12.31
CA PRO A 283 10.65 -4.45 12.98
C PRO A 283 10.07 -3.10 12.57
N GLY A 284 9.85 -2.23 13.56
CA GLY A 284 9.44 -0.86 13.33
C GLY A 284 10.47 -0.08 12.51
N LEU A 285 11.77 -0.40 12.64
CA LEU A 285 12.86 0.20 11.86
C LEU A 285 13.54 -0.84 10.97
N ILE A 286 13.64 -0.54 9.69
CA ILE A 286 14.38 -1.31 8.69
C ILE A 286 15.22 -0.30 7.91
N HIS A 287 16.54 -0.53 7.80
CA HIS A 287 17.44 0.35 7.04
C HIS A 287 17.42 0.01 5.55
N GLY A 288 17.69 0.99 4.70
CA GLY A 288 17.75 0.83 3.25
C GLY A 288 16.40 0.69 2.57
N VAL A 289 15.30 1.05 3.27
CA VAL A 289 13.94 1.01 2.72
C VAL A 289 13.23 2.34 2.95
N THR A 290 12.38 2.71 2.00
CA THR A 290 11.44 3.81 2.12
C THR A 290 10.05 3.31 2.49
N ARG A 291 9.22 4.22 3.03
CA ARG A 291 7.78 4.06 3.23
C ARG A 291 7.11 5.39 2.95
N LEU A 292 5.81 5.38 2.59
CA LEU A 292 4.99 6.56 2.27
C LEU A 292 5.38 7.33 1.01
N ARG A 293 6.67 7.47 0.72
CA ARG A 293 7.22 8.21 -0.42
C ARG A 293 8.28 7.41 -1.14
N MET A 294 8.49 7.77 -2.39
CA MET A 294 9.68 7.38 -3.15
C MET A 294 10.89 8.14 -2.60
N SER A 295 12.09 7.56 -2.73
CA SER A 295 13.31 8.27 -2.37
C SER A 295 13.64 9.39 -3.34
N ASP A 296 14.38 10.41 -2.89
CA ASP A 296 14.80 11.55 -3.71
C ASP A 296 15.60 11.09 -4.93
N LYS A 297 16.48 10.11 -4.73
CA LYS A 297 17.24 9.47 -5.80
C LYS A 297 16.32 8.84 -6.86
N SER A 298 15.42 7.94 -6.45
CA SER A 298 14.56 7.22 -7.40
C SER A 298 13.59 8.17 -8.11
N PHE A 299 13.07 9.16 -7.39
CA PHE A 299 12.22 10.20 -7.97
C PHE A 299 12.98 11.05 -9.00
N SER A 300 14.22 11.46 -8.69
CA SER A 300 15.06 12.21 -9.62
C SER A 300 15.40 11.42 -10.89
N GLU A 301 15.70 10.12 -10.76
CA GLU A 301 15.91 9.22 -11.90
C GLU A 301 14.68 9.14 -12.82
N VAL A 302 13.50 9.04 -12.21
CA VAL A 302 12.21 9.04 -12.92
C VAL A 302 11.96 10.38 -13.61
N LYS A 303 12.17 11.52 -12.94
CA LYS A 303 12.01 12.85 -13.57
C LYS A 303 12.97 13.06 -14.74
N ALA A 304 14.20 12.56 -14.63
CA ALA A 304 15.24 12.74 -15.64
C ALA A 304 15.09 11.81 -16.85
N SER A 305 14.76 10.54 -16.61
CA SER A 305 14.81 9.49 -17.65
C SER A 305 13.47 8.81 -17.92
N GLY A 306 12.46 9.06 -17.09
CA GLY A 306 11.20 8.33 -17.08
C GLY A 306 11.32 6.90 -16.54
N LYS A 307 12.45 6.52 -15.92
CA LYS A 307 12.73 5.15 -15.48
C LYS A 307 13.53 5.11 -14.18
N THR A 308 13.36 4.05 -13.40
CA THR A 308 14.22 3.72 -12.25
C THR A 308 14.20 2.20 -12.01
N ASN A 309 15.22 1.68 -11.33
CA ASN A 309 15.17 0.31 -10.82
C ASN A 309 14.63 0.35 -9.41
N PHE A 310 13.67 -0.53 -9.12
CA PHE A 310 12.93 -0.48 -7.87
C PHE A 310 12.78 -1.87 -7.28
N GLU A 311 12.85 -1.95 -5.96
CA GLU A 311 12.66 -3.17 -5.20
C GLU A 311 11.50 -3.00 -4.23
N TYR A 312 10.65 -4.01 -4.15
CA TYR A 312 9.56 -4.12 -3.19
C TYR A 312 9.91 -5.21 -2.19
N LEU A 313 9.82 -4.86 -0.91
CA LEU A 313 10.04 -5.77 0.20
C LEU A 313 8.69 -6.06 0.86
N ASP A 314 8.26 -7.32 0.79
CA ASP A 314 7.07 -7.83 1.47
C ASP A 314 7.47 -8.86 2.54
N PHE A 315 6.51 -9.28 3.37
CA PHE A 315 6.68 -10.21 4.46
C PHE A 315 5.57 -11.27 4.43
N MET A 316 5.91 -12.49 3.99
CA MET A 316 4.95 -13.60 3.98
C MET A 316 4.96 -14.38 5.29
N GLN A 317 3.76 -14.70 5.78
CA GLN A 317 3.58 -15.57 6.93
C GLN A 317 3.76 -17.04 6.53
N ALA A 318 4.70 -17.73 7.17
CA ALA A 318 4.97 -19.15 7.02
C ALA A 318 4.81 -19.85 8.38
N GLY A 319 3.56 -20.19 8.74
CA GLY A 319 3.23 -20.66 10.09
C GLY A 319 3.41 -19.54 11.12
N ASN A 320 4.25 -19.76 12.13
CA ASN A 320 4.57 -18.75 13.16
C ASN A 320 5.75 -17.84 12.77
N ALA A 321 6.40 -18.07 11.64
CA ALA A 321 7.52 -17.28 11.16
C ALA A 321 7.09 -16.29 10.07
N VAL A 322 7.74 -15.13 10.03
CA VAL A 322 7.58 -14.14 8.95
C VAL A 322 8.85 -14.15 8.11
N LYS A 323 8.71 -14.32 6.79
CA LYS A 323 9.84 -14.36 5.85
C LYS A 323 9.78 -13.19 4.89
N PRO A 324 10.87 -12.41 4.74
CA PRO A 324 10.92 -11.37 3.73
C PRO A 324 10.88 -11.97 2.32
N VAL A 325 10.12 -11.33 1.44
CA VAL A 325 10.09 -11.60 0.01
C VAL A 325 10.50 -10.31 -0.70
N HIS A 326 11.30 -10.48 -1.74
CA HIS A 326 11.84 -9.37 -2.49
C HIS A 326 11.40 -9.51 -3.94
N ASP A 327 10.66 -8.53 -4.43
CA ASP A 327 10.28 -8.42 -5.83
C ASP A 327 11.00 -7.21 -6.42
N ALA A 328 11.59 -7.34 -7.59
CA ALA A 328 12.34 -6.23 -8.17
C ALA A 328 12.19 -6.18 -9.68
N GLY A 329 12.24 -4.97 -10.21
CA GLY A 329 12.18 -4.75 -11.65
C GLY A 329 12.36 -3.30 -12.03
N PRO A 330 12.51 -3.02 -13.34
CA PRO A 330 12.48 -1.67 -13.83
C PRO A 330 11.05 -1.11 -13.73
N LEU A 331 10.93 0.09 -13.18
CA LEU A 331 9.74 0.94 -13.32
C LEU A 331 9.96 1.95 -14.44
N ALA A 332 8.94 2.16 -15.25
CA ALA A 332 8.93 3.16 -16.29
C ALA A 332 7.65 3.97 -16.25
N ARG A 333 7.77 5.25 -16.57
CA ARG A 333 6.63 6.14 -16.71
C ARG A 333 5.74 5.69 -17.86
N VAL A 334 4.44 5.65 -17.59
CA VAL A 334 3.44 5.23 -18.57
C VAL A 334 3.13 6.38 -19.52
N GLU A 335 2.92 7.59 -18.99
CA GLU A 335 2.60 8.78 -19.77
C GLU A 335 3.82 9.72 -19.94
N PRO A 336 3.88 10.50 -21.05
CA PRO A 336 4.94 11.48 -21.25
C PRO A 336 4.80 12.74 -20.39
N GLN A 337 3.66 12.95 -19.72
CA GLN A 337 3.36 14.09 -18.85
C GLN A 337 2.72 13.62 -17.55
N ASP A 338 2.70 14.49 -16.54
CA ASP A 338 2.13 14.14 -15.24
C ASP A 338 0.62 14.00 -15.39
N VAL A 339 0.06 13.00 -14.72
CA VAL A 339 -1.36 12.69 -14.78
C VAL A 339 -2.08 13.24 -13.54
N PRO A 340 -3.28 13.80 -13.69
CA PRO A 340 -4.09 14.23 -12.57
C PRO A 340 -4.47 13.03 -11.68
N TYR A 341 -4.13 13.08 -10.39
CA TYR A 341 -4.58 12.09 -9.41
C TYR A 341 -5.67 12.68 -8.51
N PRO A 342 -6.90 12.14 -8.53
CA PRO A 342 -7.97 12.59 -7.67
C PRO A 342 -7.73 12.14 -6.22
N MET A 343 -7.85 13.06 -5.27
CA MET A 343 -7.69 12.76 -3.85
C MET A 343 -8.50 13.72 -2.97
N ILE A 344 -8.52 13.46 -1.67
CA ILE A 344 -9.09 14.37 -0.67
C ILE A 344 -7.93 14.96 0.14
N LEU A 345 -7.82 16.28 0.17
CA LEU A 345 -6.79 17.00 0.90
C LEU A 345 -7.45 17.94 1.91
N ASN A 346 -7.24 17.74 3.21
CA ASN A 346 -7.90 18.50 4.28
C ASN A 346 -9.42 18.61 4.05
N ASP A 347 -10.06 17.46 3.82
CA ASP A 347 -11.48 17.32 3.47
C ASP A 347 -11.96 17.97 2.16
N GLU A 348 -11.06 18.57 1.36
CA GLU A 348 -11.39 19.13 0.05
C GLU A 348 -11.01 18.16 -1.08
N ARG A 349 -11.96 17.88 -1.98
CA ARG A 349 -11.66 17.12 -3.19
C ARG A 349 -10.74 17.96 -4.06
N THR A 350 -9.59 17.39 -4.37
CA THR A 350 -8.58 18.03 -5.21
C THR A 350 -8.02 17.05 -6.21
N THR A 351 -7.21 17.57 -7.12
CA THR A 351 -6.47 16.79 -8.09
C THR A 351 -5.06 17.32 -8.14
N LEU A 352 -4.09 16.48 -7.82
CA LEU A 352 -2.68 16.85 -7.83
C LEU A 352 -1.96 16.16 -8.99
N PRO A 353 -0.93 16.79 -9.57
CA PRO A 353 -0.12 16.15 -10.60
C PRO A 353 0.63 14.96 -10.00
N SER A 354 0.65 13.85 -10.72
CA SER A 354 1.29 12.60 -10.30
C SER A 354 2.02 11.94 -11.46
N ILE A 355 3.03 11.16 -11.13
CA ILE A 355 3.77 10.32 -12.05
C ILE A 355 3.21 8.90 -11.92
N HIS A 356 2.63 8.39 -13.00
CA HIS A 356 2.21 7.01 -13.09
C HIS A 356 3.35 6.15 -13.66
N LEU A 357 3.77 5.18 -12.86
CA LEU A 357 4.86 4.26 -13.14
C LEU A 357 4.31 2.84 -13.22
N ALA A 358 4.77 2.08 -14.20
CA ALA A 358 4.46 0.67 -14.32
C ALA A 358 5.71 -0.15 -14.61
N GLY A 359 5.69 -1.41 -14.20
CA GLY A 359 6.77 -2.36 -14.42
C GLY A 359 6.32 -3.79 -14.25
N ILE A 360 7.22 -4.72 -14.57
CA ILE A 360 7.07 -6.14 -14.25
C ILE A 360 8.15 -6.46 -13.25
N PHE A 361 7.74 -6.83 -12.04
CA PHE A 361 8.66 -7.26 -11.00
C PHE A 361 8.79 -8.77 -11.07
N GLU A 362 10.04 -9.20 -10.95
CA GLU A 362 10.36 -10.59 -10.76
C GLU A 362 10.57 -10.82 -9.28
N SER A 363 9.86 -11.81 -8.75
CA SER A 363 10.19 -12.28 -7.41
C SER A 363 11.63 -12.77 -7.37
N LYS A 364 12.28 -12.63 -6.24
CA LYS A 364 13.56 -13.30 -5.99
C LYS A 364 13.26 -14.64 -5.31
N PRO A 365 13.93 -15.73 -5.70
CA PRO A 365 13.76 -16.98 -5.00
C PRO A 365 14.17 -16.80 -3.53
N PRO A 366 13.40 -17.34 -2.56
CA PRO A 366 13.79 -17.30 -1.15
C PRO A 366 15.17 -17.93 -0.89
N ASP A 367 15.60 -18.86 -1.75
CA ASP A 367 16.98 -19.35 -1.84
C ASP A 367 17.56 -19.05 -3.24
N PRO A 368 18.60 -18.21 -3.36
CA PRO A 368 19.27 -17.88 -4.63
C PRO A 368 19.75 -19.08 -5.46
N ARG A 369 19.83 -20.28 -4.86
CA ARG A 369 20.33 -21.50 -5.51
C ARG A 369 19.22 -22.45 -5.92
N SER A 370 17.96 -22.10 -5.68
CA SER A 370 16.81 -22.94 -6.03
C SER A 370 16.65 -23.07 -7.54
N LYS A 371 17.02 -24.23 -8.09
CA LYS A 371 16.85 -24.55 -9.52
C LYS A 371 15.40 -24.92 -9.90
N LYS A 372 14.52 -25.15 -8.91
CA LYS A 372 13.09 -25.49 -9.11
C LYS A 372 12.17 -24.28 -8.99
N TRP A 373 12.68 -23.17 -8.48
CA TRP A 373 11.88 -21.96 -8.31
C TRP A 373 11.63 -21.31 -9.67
N ARG A 374 10.37 -21.01 -9.95
CA ARG A 374 9.96 -20.31 -11.17
C ARG A 374 9.65 -18.87 -10.77
N PRO A 375 10.25 -17.87 -11.44
CA PRO A 375 9.89 -16.49 -11.22
C PRO A 375 8.41 -16.27 -11.44
N ASN A 376 7.74 -15.81 -10.38
CA ASN A 376 6.47 -15.14 -10.56
C ASN A 376 6.78 -13.75 -11.08
N HIS A 377 5.98 -13.31 -12.04
CA HIS A 377 6.07 -11.98 -12.60
C HIS A 377 4.83 -11.24 -12.13
N ALA A 378 5.02 -10.21 -11.32
CA ALA A 378 3.93 -9.38 -10.85
C ALA A 378 3.96 -8.05 -11.61
N ALA A 379 2.84 -7.67 -12.22
CA ALA A 379 2.75 -6.35 -12.83
C ALA A 379 2.52 -5.31 -11.72
N VAL A 380 3.40 -4.33 -11.64
CA VAL A 380 3.31 -3.24 -10.66
C VAL A 380 2.79 -1.98 -11.36
N ASP A 381 1.83 -1.32 -10.74
CA ASP A 381 1.30 -0.01 -11.09
C ASP A 381 1.43 0.91 -9.86
N LEU A 382 2.08 2.05 -10.01
CA LEU A 382 2.43 2.98 -8.92
C LEU A 382 2.08 4.40 -9.32
N TYR A 383 1.41 5.15 -8.44
CA TYR A 383 1.22 6.60 -8.60
C TYR A 383 2.02 7.33 -7.53
N VAL A 384 2.88 8.24 -7.96
CA VAL A 384 3.73 9.06 -7.09
C VAL A 384 3.35 10.52 -7.27
N LEU A 385 3.10 11.26 -6.20
CA LEU A 385 2.87 12.70 -6.24
C LEU A 385 4.05 13.41 -6.91
N ASP A 386 3.78 14.29 -7.88
CA ASP A 386 4.83 15.12 -8.48
C ASP A 386 5.14 16.32 -7.56
N ASP A 387 5.95 16.02 -6.55
CA ASP A 387 6.45 16.98 -5.57
C ASP A 387 7.88 16.58 -5.17
N ALA A 388 8.85 17.43 -5.50
CA ALA A 388 10.25 17.14 -5.22
C ALA A 388 10.60 17.22 -3.73
N ALA A 389 9.79 17.91 -2.91
CA ALA A 389 9.98 17.90 -1.47
C ALA A 389 9.50 16.57 -0.86
N ASP A 390 8.33 16.11 -1.30
CA ASP A 390 7.67 14.87 -0.84
C ASP A 390 6.96 14.10 -1.97
N PRO A 391 7.66 13.25 -2.73
CA PRO A 391 7.08 12.41 -3.77
C PRO A 391 6.37 11.21 -3.14
N LEU A 392 5.22 11.49 -2.50
CA LEU A 392 4.38 10.51 -1.82
C LEU A 392 3.90 9.43 -2.81
N VAL A 393 3.99 8.18 -2.39
CA VAL A 393 3.36 7.05 -3.07
C VAL A 393 1.87 7.10 -2.73
N LEU A 394 1.06 7.53 -3.69
CA LEU A 394 -0.40 7.69 -3.55
C LEU A 394 -1.12 6.35 -3.78
N LEU A 395 -0.59 5.51 -4.66
CA LEU A 395 -1.16 4.19 -4.96
C LEU A 395 -0.04 3.20 -5.20
N TRP A 396 -0.06 2.06 -4.50
CA TRP A 396 0.79 0.92 -4.79
C TRP A 396 -0.08 -0.28 -5.16
N LYS A 397 0.02 -0.74 -6.41
CA LYS A 397 -0.71 -1.91 -6.88
C LYS A 397 0.23 -2.93 -7.47
N GLU A 398 0.24 -4.11 -6.87
CA GLU A 398 0.89 -5.28 -7.41
C GLU A 398 -0.17 -6.27 -7.89
N LYS A 399 -0.16 -6.60 -9.18
CA LYS A 399 -1.04 -7.62 -9.76
C LYS A 399 -0.38 -8.99 -9.60
N ASP A 400 -0.52 -9.56 -8.41
CA ASP A 400 -0.19 -10.97 -8.13
C ASP A 400 -1.48 -11.75 -7.80
N PRO A 401 -1.80 -12.86 -8.49
CA PRO A 401 -2.88 -13.76 -8.10
C PRO A 401 -2.83 -14.27 -6.65
N ALA A 402 -1.68 -14.20 -5.95
CA ALA A 402 -1.56 -14.53 -4.54
C ALA A 402 -2.11 -13.46 -3.58
N PHE A 403 -2.09 -12.17 -3.97
CA PHE A 403 -2.42 -11.04 -3.09
C PHE A 403 -3.63 -10.22 -3.57
N HIS A 404 -3.85 -10.18 -4.89
CA HIS A 404 -4.89 -9.39 -5.53
C HIS A 404 -5.49 -10.20 -6.69
N ASP A 405 -6.64 -10.84 -6.47
CA ASP A 405 -7.36 -11.66 -7.46
C ASP A 405 -7.97 -10.83 -8.62
N GLY A 406 -7.48 -9.61 -8.84
CA GLY A 406 -7.98 -8.66 -9.82
C GLY A 406 -9.31 -8.02 -9.43
N LYS A 407 -9.95 -8.40 -8.30
CA LYS A 407 -11.13 -7.69 -7.79
C LYS A 407 -10.66 -6.39 -7.15
N PHE A 408 -10.92 -5.33 -7.90
CA PHE A 408 -10.59 -3.96 -7.57
C PHE A 408 -11.03 -3.60 -6.16
N ARG A 409 -10.07 -3.13 -5.35
CA ARG A 409 -10.33 -2.43 -4.10
C ARG A 409 -10.32 -0.95 -4.45
N VAL A 410 -11.41 -0.24 -4.14
CA VAL A 410 -11.40 1.23 -4.07
C VAL A 410 -10.13 1.62 -3.32
N GLU A 411 -9.36 2.59 -3.79
CA GLU A 411 -8.34 3.24 -2.97
C GLU A 411 -8.58 4.74 -3.06
N VAL A 412 -9.35 5.25 -2.11
CA VAL A 412 -9.43 6.70 -1.90
C VAL A 412 -8.27 7.07 -1.00
N VAL A 413 -7.40 7.95 -1.50
CA VAL A 413 -6.35 8.58 -0.71
C VAL A 413 -6.93 9.87 -0.14
N LYS A 414 -7.06 9.92 1.18
CA LYS A 414 -7.36 11.14 1.92
C LYS A 414 -6.14 11.50 2.75
N ILE A 415 -5.70 12.75 2.66
CA ILE A 415 -4.59 13.25 3.48
C ILE A 415 -5.03 14.51 4.21
N ASP A 416 -4.92 14.49 5.54
CA ASP A 416 -5.15 15.66 6.38
C ASP A 416 -3.83 16.09 7.01
N PHE A 417 -3.57 17.39 7.09
CA PHE A 417 -2.40 17.95 7.76
C PHE A 417 -2.72 19.34 8.31
N LYS A 418 -1.93 19.79 9.29
CA LYS A 418 -2.13 21.11 9.90
C LYS A 418 -1.90 22.22 8.87
N THR A 419 -2.90 23.05 8.68
CA THR A 419 -2.81 24.28 7.87
C THR A 419 -2.96 25.50 8.79
N GLN A 420 -2.38 26.64 8.40
CA GLN A 420 -2.50 27.88 9.19
C GLN A 420 -3.95 28.37 9.28
N HIS A 421 -4.72 28.17 8.21
CA HIS A 421 -6.11 28.58 8.10
C HIS A 421 -6.93 27.39 7.56
N PRO A 422 -7.31 26.44 8.42
CA PRO A 422 -8.11 25.30 7.99
C PRO A 422 -9.46 25.82 7.47
N VAL A 423 -9.79 25.44 6.24
CA VAL A 423 -11.08 25.77 5.64
C VAL A 423 -12.13 24.86 6.24
N ASN A 424 -13.19 25.43 6.80
CA ASN A 424 -14.36 24.64 7.17
C ASN A 424 -15.12 24.26 5.88
N THR A 425 -14.85 23.06 5.37
CA THR A 425 -15.40 22.60 4.08
C THR A 425 -16.93 22.47 4.10
N VAL A 426 -17.51 22.10 5.25
CA VAL A 426 -18.96 22.09 5.47
C VAL A 426 -19.54 23.48 5.31
N GLU A 427 -18.96 24.47 6.01
CA GLU A 427 -19.40 25.87 5.93
C GLU A 427 -19.28 26.44 4.52
N LYS A 428 -18.15 26.19 3.85
CA LYS A 428 -17.91 26.59 2.46
C LYS A 428 -18.99 26.04 1.53
N GLN A 429 -19.24 24.72 1.57
CA GLN A 429 -20.25 24.07 0.73
C GLN A 429 -21.68 24.59 1.04
N LEU A 430 -22.04 24.76 2.32
CA LEU A 430 -23.35 25.31 2.70
C LEU A 430 -23.51 26.78 2.25
N THR A 431 -22.45 27.56 2.27
CA THR A 431 -22.45 28.95 1.81
C THR A 431 -22.69 29.01 0.30
N GLU A 432 -21.88 28.28 -0.46
CA GLU A 432 -21.83 28.34 -1.93
C GLU A 432 -23.00 27.59 -2.59
N GLN A 433 -23.38 26.43 -2.05
CA GLN A 433 -24.26 25.47 -2.72
C GLN A 433 -25.58 25.23 -1.97
N LYS A 434 -25.73 25.77 -0.74
CA LYS A 434 -26.80 25.41 0.20
C LYS A 434 -26.89 23.90 0.51
N ARG A 435 -25.89 23.11 0.13
CA ARG A 435 -25.83 21.67 0.35
C ARG A 435 -24.37 21.30 0.63
N ALA A 436 -24.14 20.48 1.64
CA ALA A 436 -22.83 19.96 1.96
C ALA A 436 -22.87 18.44 2.13
N VAL A 437 -21.90 17.75 1.52
CA VAL A 437 -21.75 16.30 1.67
C VAL A 437 -20.72 16.03 2.76
N THR A 438 -21.13 15.36 3.84
CA THR A 438 -20.27 15.09 4.99
C THR A 438 -19.75 13.66 4.92
N TYR A 439 -18.68 13.45 4.14
CA TYR A 439 -17.91 12.21 4.20
C TYR A 439 -17.12 12.16 5.51
N GLY A 440 -17.14 11.04 6.22
CA GLY A 440 -16.48 10.90 7.53
C GLY A 440 -17.42 10.86 8.74
N ILE A 441 -18.75 10.81 8.53
CA ILE A 441 -19.69 10.37 9.56
C ILE A 441 -19.91 8.88 9.42
N TYR A 442 -19.33 8.12 10.35
CA TYR A 442 -19.31 6.66 10.32
C TYR A 442 -20.34 6.04 11.26
N PHE A 443 -20.92 4.94 10.81
CA PHE A 443 -21.84 4.10 11.57
C PHE A 443 -21.37 2.65 11.52
N ASP A 444 -21.66 1.89 12.56
CA ASP A 444 -21.54 0.44 12.50
C ASP A 444 -22.45 -0.14 11.40
N PHE A 445 -22.06 -1.29 10.83
CA PHE A 445 -22.88 -1.99 9.85
C PHE A 445 -24.28 -2.28 10.40
N ASN A 446 -25.32 -1.89 9.64
CA ASN A 446 -26.73 -2.03 10.05
C ASN A 446 -27.08 -1.30 11.36
N LYS A 447 -26.33 -0.26 11.76
CA LYS A 447 -26.65 0.56 12.93
C LYS A 447 -26.68 2.06 12.60
N ASP A 448 -27.19 2.80 13.57
CA ASP A 448 -27.28 4.26 13.65
C ASP A 448 -26.41 4.86 14.77
N THR A 449 -25.66 4.03 15.50
CA THR A 449 -24.63 4.50 16.45
C THR A 449 -23.49 5.18 15.70
N ILE A 450 -23.28 6.47 15.97
CA ILE A 450 -22.17 7.25 15.42
C ILE A 450 -20.87 6.80 16.07
N LYS A 451 -19.86 6.50 15.26
CA LYS A 451 -18.53 6.14 15.75
C LYS A 451 -17.71 7.38 16.12
N THR A 452 -16.80 7.25 17.09
CA THR A 452 -15.90 8.34 17.57
C THR A 452 -15.04 8.93 16.45
N GLU A 453 -14.75 8.16 15.42
CA GLU A 453 -14.04 8.60 14.22
C GLU A 453 -14.77 9.73 13.47
N SER A 454 -16.07 9.94 13.76
CA SER A 454 -16.91 10.99 13.18
C SER A 454 -16.79 12.36 13.86
N GLU A 455 -16.11 12.44 15.01
CA GLU A 455 -15.98 13.69 15.78
C GLU A 455 -15.46 14.89 14.99
N PRO A 456 -14.44 14.75 14.12
CA PRO A 456 -13.92 15.90 13.38
C PRO A 456 -14.99 16.57 12.52
N VAL A 457 -15.78 15.76 11.80
CA VAL A 457 -16.85 16.26 10.92
C VAL A 457 -17.99 16.89 11.74
N LEU A 458 -18.39 16.27 12.86
CA LEU A 458 -19.40 16.86 13.76
C LEU A 458 -18.97 18.25 14.25
N LYS A 459 -17.68 18.42 14.60
CA LYS A 459 -17.15 19.73 15.02
C LYS A 459 -17.15 20.76 13.89
N GLN A 460 -16.87 20.37 12.65
CA GLN A 460 -16.97 21.28 11.50
C GLN A 460 -18.41 21.80 11.32
N ILE A 461 -19.41 20.93 11.48
CA ILE A 461 -20.83 21.32 11.41
C ILE A 461 -21.17 22.30 12.54
N VAL A 462 -20.74 22.00 13.78
CA VAL A 462 -20.97 22.85 14.94
C VAL A 462 -20.34 24.23 14.75
N GLN A 463 -19.09 24.28 14.29
CA GLN A 463 -18.39 25.54 14.01
C GLN A 463 -19.13 26.34 12.93
N ALA A 464 -19.51 25.70 11.81
CA ALA A 464 -20.28 26.34 10.74
C ALA A 464 -21.59 26.95 11.26
N MET A 465 -22.32 26.23 12.12
CA MET A 465 -23.57 26.71 12.71
C MET A 465 -23.37 27.78 13.78
N ALA A 466 -22.22 27.80 14.46
CA ALA A 466 -21.86 28.83 15.43
C ALA A 466 -21.50 30.15 14.73
N ASP A 467 -20.70 30.07 13.66
CA ASP A 467 -20.31 31.22 12.84
C ASP A 467 -21.48 31.80 12.05
N ASN A 468 -22.50 30.98 11.78
CA ASN A 468 -23.70 31.36 11.04
C ASN A 468 -24.98 31.14 11.88
N PRO A 469 -25.27 32.00 12.88
CA PRO A 469 -26.37 31.79 13.82
C PRO A 469 -27.77 31.79 13.19
N ALA A 470 -27.93 32.40 12.01
CA ALA A 470 -29.19 32.43 11.27
C ALA A 470 -29.48 31.14 10.47
N TRP A 471 -28.48 30.27 10.27
CA TRP A 471 -28.68 29.08 9.47
C TRP A 471 -29.52 28.03 10.19
N LYS A 472 -30.45 27.44 9.43
CA LYS A 472 -31.19 26.22 9.74
C LYS A 472 -30.79 25.15 8.74
N LEU A 473 -30.50 23.95 9.25
CA LEU A 473 -30.01 22.84 8.46
C LEU A 473 -30.94 21.64 8.53
N THR A 474 -31.16 20.96 7.40
CA THR A 474 -31.74 19.62 7.36
C THR A 474 -30.62 18.59 7.23
N VAL A 475 -30.59 17.61 8.13
CA VAL A 475 -29.68 16.47 8.05
C VAL A 475 -30.34 15.38 7.21
N GLU A 476 -29.73 15.03 6.08
CA GLU A 476 -30.26 14.08 5.12
C GLU A 476 -29.44 12.77 5.14
N GLY A 477 -30.08 11.65 5.46
CA GLY A 477 -29.44 10.33 5.44
C GLY A 477 -29.60 9.62 4.09
N HIS A 478 -28.55 8.91 3.67
CA HIS A 478 -28.54 8.10 2.43
C HIS A 478 -27.91 6.71 2.66
N THR A 479 -28.32 5.73 1.86
CA THR A 479 -27.75 4.37 1.85
C THR A 479 -27.30 3.98 0.44
N ASP A 480 -26.60 2.85 0.34
CA ASP A 480 -26.48 2.13 -0.93
C ASP A 480 -27.78 1.36 -1.25
N ASN A 481 -27.78 0.63 -2.36
CA ASN A 481 -28.90 -0.20 -2.80
C ASN A 481 -28.92 -1.62 -2.19
N ILE A 482 -28.08 -1.92 -1.20
CA ILE A 482 -28.04 -3.25 -0.58
C ILE A 482 -29.14 -3.31 0.49
N GLY A 483 -30.01 -4.30 0.39
CA GLY A 483 -31.20 -4.40 1.23
C GLY A 483 -32.46 -3.88 0.54
N GLY A 484 -33.62 -4.04 1.20
CA GLY A 484 -34.90 -3.58 0.65
C GLY A 484 -35.11 -2.07 0.83
N ASP A 485 -35.86 -1.44 -0.07
CA ASP A 485 -36.12 0.00 -0.06
C ASP A 485 -36.69 0.50 1.26
N SER A 486 -37.66 -0.22 1.84
CA SER A 486 -38.27 0.13 3.13
C SER A 486 -37.26 0.13 4.27
N TYR A 487 -36.38 -0.87 4.28
CA TYR A 487 -35.32 -1.01 5.27
C TYR A 487 -34.28 0.09 5.13
N ASN A 488 -33.84 0.40 3.90
CA ASN A 488 -32.88 1.46 3.62
C ASN A 488 -33.43 2.84 3.94
N LEU A 489 -34.73 3.07 3.68
CA LEU A 489 -35.41 4.30 4.06
C LEU A 489 -35.43 4.49 5.58
N ASP A 490 -35.81 3.46 6.35
CA ASP A 490 -35.77 3.50 7.82
C ASP A 490 -34.35 3.77 8.34
N LEU A 491 -33.36 3.01 7.86
CA LEU A 491 -31.97 3.14 8.29
C LEU A 491 -31.43 4.54 8.03
N SER A 492 -31.72 5.12 6.86
CA SER A 492 -31.29 6.48 6.53
C SER A 492 -31.89 7.54 7.46
N LYS A 493 -33.17 7.42 7.83
CA LYS A 493 -33.84 8.33 8.77
C LYS A 493 -33.25 8.23 10.16
N ARG A 494 -32.99 7.01 10.64
CA ARG A 494 -32.36 6.77 11.94
C ARG A 494 -30.96 7.37 12.02
N ARG A 495 -30.16 7.22 10.96
CA ARG A 495 -28.82 7.83 10.86
C ARG A 495 -28.87 9.37 10.89
N ALA A 496 -29.78 9.98 10.15
CA ALA A 496 -29.99 11.43 10.20
C ALA A 496 -30.41 11.90 11.60
N ALA A 497 -31.33 11.18 12.25
CA ALA A 497 -31.76 11.45 13.61
C ALA A 497 -30.62 11.33 14.63
N ALA A 498 -29.76 10.31 14.49
CA ALA A 498 -28.59 10.13 15.35
C ALA A 498 -27.60 11.30 15.23
N VAL A 499 -27.37 11.82 14.02
CA VAL A 499 -26.51 12.99 13.80
C VAL A 499 -27.10 14.24 14.44
N LYS A 500 -28.39 14.51 14.21
CA LYS A 500 -29.09 15.61 14.91
C LYS A 500 -28.98 15.46 16.42
N GLN A 501 -29.25 14.28 16.96
CA GLN A 501 -29.16 14.02 18.40
C GLN A 501 -27.75 14.26 18.92
N ALA A 502 -26.70 13.84 18.21
CA ALA A 502 -25.32 14.11 18.60
C ALA A 502 -25.03 15.62 18.64
N LEU A 503 -25.44 16.39 17.62
CA LEU A 503 -25.26 17.84 17.56
C LEU A 503 -26.01 18.56 18.69
N VAL A 504 -27.23 18.14 19.01
CA VAL A 504 -28.03 18.75 20.09
C VAL A 504 -27.48 18.37 21.46
N MET A 505 -27.30 17.08 21.73
CA MET A 505 -27.00 16.59 23.08
C MET A 505 -25.56 16.84 23.51
N ARG A 506 -24.62 16.77 22.56
CA ARG A 506 -23.19 16.82 22.86
C ARG A 506 -22.56 18.18 22.60
N TYR A 507 -23.14 18.94 21.66
CA TYR A 507 -22.64 20.23 21.23
C TYR A 507 -23.62 21.38 21.46
N HIS A 508 -24.79 21.09 22.05
CA HIS A 508 -25.77 22.09 22.48
C HIS A 508 -26.29 22.99 21.36
N ILE A 509 -26.30 22.50 20.11
CA ILE A 509 -27.00 23.18 19.02
C ILE A 509 -28.51 23.15 19.30
N ALA A 510 -29.18 24.30 19.17
CA ALA A 510 -30.61 24.41 19.39
C ALA A 510 -31.39 23.49 18.43
N ALA A 511 -32.29 22.67 18.98
CA ALA A 511 -32.94 21.59 18.24
C ALA A 511 -33.90 22.06 17.13
N ASP A 512 -34.35 23.32 17.19
CA ASP A 512 -35.18 24.02 16.21
C ASP A 512 -34.39 24.53 14.99
N ARG A 513 -33.05 24.58 15.10
CA ARG A 513 -32.15 24.88 13.98
C ARG A 513 -31.81 23.66 13.12
N LEU A 514 -32.26 22.48 13.53
CA LEU A 514 -31.97 21.21 12.89
C LEU A 514 -33.27 20.46 12.57
N SER A 515 -33.42 20.03 11.33
CA SER A 515 -34.42 19.03 10.92
C SER A 515 -33.70 17.80 10.37
N THR A 516 -34.45 16.73 10.10
CA THR A 516 -33.89 15.46 9.61
C THR A 516 -34.78 14.87 8.53
N ASP A 517 -34.17 14.31 7.49
CA ASP A 517 -34.85 13.50 6.49
C ASP A 517 -33.99 12.27 6.12
N GLY A 518 -34.60 11.28 5.48
CA GLY A 518 -33.91 10.09 5.00
C GLY A 518 -34.44 9.66 3.65
N PHE A 519 -33.51 9.38 2.73
CA PHE A 519 -33.82 9.06 1.33
C PHE A 519 -33.51 7.62 0.95
N GLY A 520 -33.01 6.80 1.88
CA GLY A 520 -32.54 5.45 1.57
C GLY A 520 -31.60 5.43 0.36
N ALA A 521 -31.84 4.50 -0.56
CA ALA A 521 -31.09 4.34 -1.79
C ALA A 521 -31.58 5.22 -2.96
N SER A 522 -32.62 6.04 -2.76
CA SER A 522 -33.35 6.71 -3.86
C SER A 522 -32.61 7.89 -4.50
N ARG A 523 -31.56 8.41 -3.84
CA ARG A 523 -30.74 9.54 -4.30
C ARG A 523 -29.26 9.17 -4.33
N PRO A 524 -28.84 8.26 -5.23
CA PRO A 524 -27.44 7.89 -5.38
C PRO A 524 -26.66 9.05 -6.01
N VAL A 525 -25.45 9.32 -5.50
CA VAL A 525 -24.47 10.23 -6.11
C VAL A 525 -23.54 9.50 -7.05
N GLU A 526 -23.51 8.17 -6.99
CA GLU A 526 -22.79 7.32 -7.92
C GLU A 526 -23.53 5.98 -8.15
N THR A 527 -23.17 5.26 -9.20
CA THR A 527 -23.70 3.92 -9.46
C THR A 527 -23.53 2.99 -8.25
N ASN A 528 -24.60 2.27 -7.90
CA ASN A 528 -24.51 1.23 -6.88
C ASN A 528 -23.95 -0.10 -7.40
N ASP A 529 -23.63 -0.18 -8.70
CA ASP A 529 -23.09 -1.40 -9.30
C ASP A 529 -21.67 -1.68 -8.79
N THR A 530 -20.94 -0.62 -8.41
CA THR A 530 -19.56 -0.72 -7.94
C THR A 530 -19.48 -0.53 -6.42
N LEU A 531 -18.44 -1.08 -5.77
CA LEU A 531 -18.23 -0.93 -4.33
C LEU A 531 -17.98 0.54 -3.96
N GLU A 532 -17.25 1.26 -4.82
CA GLU A 532 -16.93 2.68 -4.72
C GLU A 532 -18.20 3.52 -4.62
N GLY A 533 -19.14 3.28 -5.53
CA GLY A 533 -20.37 4.06 -5.57
C GLY A 533 -21.31 3.70 -4.45
N ARG A 534 -21.36 2.43 -4.01
CA ARG A 534 -22.06 2.07 -2.77
C ARG A 534 -21.47 2.77 -1.54
N ALA A 535 -20.15 2.76 -1.39
CA ALA A 535 -19.47 3.48 -0.32
C ALA A 535 -19.80 4.97 -0.32
N ARG A 536 -19.76 5.61 -1.50
CA ARG A 536 -20.14 7.02 -1.65
C ARG A 536 -21.62 7.28 -1.40
N ASN A 537 -22.50 6.33 -1.69
CA ASN A 537 -23.93 6.48 -1.47
C ASN A 537 -24.31 6.36 0.01
N ARG A 538 -23.55 5.60 0.81
CA ARG A 538 -23.67 5.55 2.28
C ARG A 538 -23.11 6.82 2.92
N ARG A 539 -23.92 7.87 2.97
CA ARG A 539 -23.48 9.21 3.42
C ARG A 539 -24.56 9.96 4.19
N VAL A 540 -24.14 11.05 4.80
CA VAL A 540 -25.01 12.09 5.33
C VAL A 540 -24.74 13.37 4.54
N GLU A 541 -25.80 14.12 4.26
CA GLU A 541 -25.72 15.45 3.68
C GLU A 541 -26.41 16.47 4.59
N LEU A 542 -26.04 17.73 4.45
CA LEU A 542 -26.68 18.86 5.10
C LEU A 542 -27.24 19.78 4.03
N THR A 543 -28.48 20.24 4.20
CA THR A 543 -29.04 21.31 3.38
C THR A 543 -29.36 22.53 4.22
N ARG A 544 -29.02 23.72 3.71
CA ARG A 544 -29.36 25.00 4.31
C ARG A 544 -30.64 25.53 3.69
N GLU A 545 -31.56 25.99 4.54
CA GLU A 545 -32.80 26.67 4.13
C GLU A 545 -32.55 27.90 3.21
#